data_AF-A0A9R1P684-F1
#
_entry.id   AF-A0A9R1P684-F1
#
_cell.length_a   1.000
_cell.length_b   1.000
_cell.length_c   1.000
_cell.angle_alpha   90.00
_cell.angle_beta   90.00
_cell.angle_gamma   90.00
#
_symmetry.space_group_name_H-M   'P 1'
#
loop_
_entity.id
_entity.type
_entity.pdbx_description
1 polymer ?
#
loop_
_entity_poly.entity_id
_entity_poly.type
_entity_poly.pdbx_seq_one_letter_code
_entity_poly.pdbx_strand_id
1 'polypeptide(L)'
;MLIALIWKFDFAPFMVLIIAILNDGTIMTISKDRVKPSPLPDSWKLNEIFATGVVLGTYLALVTVVFFWLIHKTDFFTGVESIRNTEFKEMSALYLQVSIVSQALIFVTRSRSWSFVERPGFLLVTAFLLAQLVREQQSVYANWDFARIKGIGWGWAGVIWLFSIVFYFPLDIFKFFIRFVLSGRAWDNLLQNKTAFTTKENYGKGEREAQWATAQRTLHGLQAPEPASHTLFNDKSSYRELSEIAEQAKRRAEIARLRELNTLKGHVESVVKLKGLDIDTINQNYTV
;
A
#
# COMPACT_ATOMS: atom_id res chain seq x y z
N MET A 1 9.30 14.31 18.52
CA MET A 1 9.44 15.72 18.11
C MET A 1 8.13 16.51 18.19
N LEU A 2 7.02 16.05 17.58
CA LEU A 2 5.73 16.77 17.65
C LEU A 2 5.25 17.05 19.08
N ILE A 3 5.37 16.06 19.98
CA ILE A 3 5.00 16.20 21.39
C ILE A 3 5.84 17.27 22.10
N ALA A 4 7.15 17.31 21.82
CA ALA A 4 8.05 18.33 22.34
C ALA A 4 7.69 19.74 21.84
N LEU A 5 7.26 19.87 20.58
CA LEU A 5 6.86 21.17 20.02
C LEU A 5 5.54 21.68 20.63
N ILE A 6 4.54 20.81 20.76
CA ILE A 6 3.18 21.22 21.19
C ILE A 6 3.11 21.39 22.71
N TRP A 7 3.69 20.47 23.48
CA TRP A 7 3.58 20.44 24.94
C TRP A 7 4.90 20.70 25.68
N LYS A 8 6.00 21.01 24.99
CA LYS A 8 7.34 21.17 25.60
C LYS A 8 7.76 19.98 26.46
N PHE A 9 7.28 18.79 26.06
CA PHE A 9 7.59 17.55 26.74
C PHE A 9 8.79 16.87 26.09
N ASP A 10 9.91 16.86 26.81
CA ASP A 10 11.17 16.29 26.35
C ASP A 10 11.25 14.81 26.67
N PHE A 11 11.27 14.00 25.61
CA PHE A 11 11.42 12.55 25.73
C PHE A 11 12.87 12.19 26.06
N ALA A 12 13.08 11.35 27.09
CA ALA A 12 14.42 10.99 27.53
C ALA A 12 15.23 10.29 26.41
N PRO A 13 16.42 10.79 26.03
CA PRO A 13 17.24 10.19 24.97
C PRO A 13 17.59 8.73 25.25
N PHE A 14 17.79 8.37 26.53
CA PHE A 14 18.07 6.99 26.94
C PHE A 14 16.93 6.03 26.59
N MET A 15 15.68 6.49 26.64
CA MET A 15 14.54 5.66 26.24
C MET A 15 14.50 5.42 24.74
N VAL A 16 14.85 6.43 23.95
CA VAL A 16 15.01 6.29 22.50
C VAL A 16 16.12 5.29 22.19
N LEU A 17 17.23 5.34 22.92
CA LEU A 17 18.34 4.39 22.78
C LEU A 17 17.88 2.95 23.04
N ILE A 18 17.11 2.69 24.10
CA ILE A 18 16.58 1.36 24.38
C ILE A 18 15.66 0.89 23.24
N ILE A 19 14.78 1.77 22.74
CA ILE A 19 13.92 1.47 21.59
C ILE A 19 14.78 1.08 20.38
N ALA A 20 15.83 1.84 20.08
CA ALA A 20 16.72 1.58 18.94
C ALA A 20 17.41 0.21 19.06
N ILE A 21 18.04 -0.08 20.21
CA ILE A 21 18.77 -1.34 20.44
C ILE A 21 17.83 -2.55 20.30
N LEU A 22 16.65 -2.50 20.92
CA LEU A 22 15.70 -3.61 20.86
C LEU A 22 15.09 -3.77 19.46
N ASN A 23 14.84 -2.66 18.75
CA ASN A 23 14.38 -2.72 17.37
C ASN A 23 15.43 -3.36 16.46
N ASP A 24 16.71 -2.97 16.55
CA ASP A 24 17.80 -3.54 15.76
C ASP A 24 17.94 -5.04 15.97
N GLY A 25 17.88 -5.48 17.24
CA GLY A 25 17.89 -6.90 17.59
C GLY A 25 16.77 -7.69 16.91
N THR A 26 15.57 -7.09 16.80
CA THR A 26 14.44 -7.75 16.14
C THR A 26 14.45 -7.64 14.63
N ILE A 27 15.02 -6.58 14.06
CA ILE A 27 15.17 -6.41 12.61
C ILE A 27 16.06 -7.51 12.02
N MET A 28 17.05 -8.02 12.75
CA MET A 28 17.87 -9.15 12.31
C MET A 28 17.03 -10.37 11.92
N THR A 29 15.89 -10.59 12.58
CA THR A 29 15.00 -11.73 12.28
C THR A 29 14.21 -11.57 10.98
N ILE A 30 14.09 -10.34 10.45
CA ILE A 30 13.45 -10.08 9.15
C ILE A 30 14.22 -10.76 8.02
N SER A 31 15.55 -10.87 8.13
CA SER A 31 16.38 -11.56 7.13
C SER A 31 16.08 -13.06 6.99
N LYS A 32 15.52 -13.69 8.03
CA LYS A 32 15.14 -15.12 8.07
C LYS A 32 13.65 -15.33 7.86
N ASP A 33 12.95 -14.25 7.53
CA ASP A 33 11.52 -14.26 7.44
C ASP A 33 11.02 -14.85 6.12
N ARG A 34 9.93 -15.61 6.18
CA ARG A 34 9.32 -16.25 5.01
C ARG A 34 8.16 -15.39 4.51
N VAL A 35 8.39 -14.67 3.41
CA VAL A 35 7.38 -13.83 2.74
C VAL A 35 6.99 -14.44 1.39
N LYS A 36 5.76 -14.20 0.94
CA LYS A 36 5.29 -14.67 -0.37
C LYS A 36 5.94 -13.81 -1.48
N PRO A 37 6.52 -14.41 -2.52
CA PRO A 37 7.07 -13.65 -3.64
C PRO A 37 5.96 -12.94 -4.42
N SER A 38 6.32 -11.84 -5.10
CA SER A 38 5.41 -11.14 -6.01
C SER A 38 5.08 -12.02 -7.22
N PRO A 39 3.81 -12.10 -7.67
CA PRO A 39 3.43 -12.87 -8.86
C PRO A 39 3.84 -12.19 -10.19
N LEU A 40 4.20 -10.91 -10.14
CA LEU A 40 4.63 -10.11 -11.27
C LEU A 40 6.06 -9.61 -11.02
N PRO A 41 6.87 -9.42 -12.09
CA PRO A 41 8.19 -8.83 -11.96
C PRO A 41 8.08 -7.46 -11.30
N ASP A 42 8.76 -7.29 -10.18
CA ASP A 42 8.78 -6.05 -9.41
C ASP A 42 10.12 -5.36 -9.65
N SER A 43 10.09 -4.08 -10.01
CA SER A 43 11.30 -3.26 -10.07
C SER A 43 11.45 -2.52 -8.74
N TRP A 44 12.68 -2.22 -8.33
CA TRP A 44 12.93 -1.53 -7.07
C TRP A 44 12.46 -0.06 -7.15
N LYS A 45 11.17 0.17 -6.90
CA LYS A 45 10.55 1.49 -6.90
C LYS A 45 10.74 2.17 -5.56
N LEU A 46 11.92 2.75 -5.35
CA LEU A 46 12.28 3.48 -4.13
C LEU A 46 11.23 4.54 -3.75
N ASN A 47 10.72 5.29 -4.73
CA ASN A 47 9.70 6.33 -4.50
C ASN A 47 8.42 5.77 -3.86
N GLU A 48 7.99 4.57 -4.26
CA GLU A 48 6.80 3.92 -3.69
C GLU A 48 7.05 3.41 -2.27
N ILE A 49 8.24 2.86 -2.02
CA ILE A 49 8.66 2.40 -0.69
C ILE A 49 8.76 3.60 0.27
N PHE A 50 9.40 4.69 -0.14
CA PHE A 50 9.52 5.91 0.66
C PHE A 50 8.17 6.56 0.92
N ALA A 51 7.31 6.70 -0.09
CA ALA A 51 5.97 7.25 0.08
C ALA A 51 5.15 6.43 1.09
N THR A 52 5.20 5.10 0.97
CA THR A 52 4.51 4.20 1.92
C THR A 52 5.08 4.36 3.34
N GLY A 53 6.40 4.41 3.48
CA GLY A 53 7.06 4.60 4.77
C GLY A 53 6.71 5.93 5.44
N VAL A 54 6.71 7.03 4.68
CA VAL A 54 6.35 8.36 5.18
C VAL A 54 4.91 8.38 5.67
N VAL A 55 3.95 7.90 4.88
CA VAL A 55 2.52 7.94 5.26
C VAL A 55 2.25 7.08 6.51
N LEU A 56 2.78 5.86 6.57
CA LEU A 56 2.64 5.00 7.75
C LEU A 56 3.33 5.61 8.98
N GLY A 57 4.50 6.22 8.81
CA GLY A 57 5.22 6.92 9.87
C GLY A 57 4.48 8.15 10.37
N THR A 58 3.90 8.96 9.47
CA THR A 58 3.07 10.11 9.84
C THR A 58 1.82 9.67 10.60
N TYR A 59 1.14 8.62 10.15
CA TYR A 59 0.01 8.05 10.87
C TYR A 59 0.40 7.63 12.29
N LEU A 60 1.49 6.88 12.46
CA LEU A 60 1.96 6.48 13.79
C LEU A 60 2.30 7.68 14.67
N ALA A 61 2.95 8.70 14.11
CA ALA A 61 3.26 9.93 14.84
C ALA A 61 1.98 10.65 15.32
N LEU A 62 0.94 10.71 14.49
CA LEU A 62 -0.35 11.29 14.86
C LEU A 62 -1.05 10.46 15.95
N VAL A 63 -1.02 9.12 15.86
CA VAL A 63 -1.57 8.24 16.89
C VAL A 63 -0.87 8.44 18.24
N THR A 64 0.46 8.56 18.26
CA THR A 64 1.20 8.85 19.49
C THR A 64 0.87 10.24 20.04
N VAL A 65 0.66 11.25 19.18
CA VAL A 65 0.20 12.58 19.61
C VAL A 65 -1.20 12.53 20.23
N VAL A 66 -2.13 11.80 19.61
CA VAL A 66 -3.49 11.59 20.15
C VAL A 66 -3.42 10.86 21.48
N PHE A 67 -2.60 9.81 21.58
CA PHE A 67 -2.39 9.09 22.84
C PHE A 67 -1.87 10.01 23.94
N PHE A 68 -0.85 10.82 23.64
CA PHE A 68 -0.31 11.79 24.60
C PHE A 68 -1.36 12.81 25.04
N TRP A 69 -2.11 13.36 24.08
CA TRP A 69 -3.19 14.30 24.38
C TRP A 69 -4.27 13.70 25.28
N LEU A 70 -4.64 12.43 25.05
CA LEU A 70 -5.61 11.71 25.88
C LEU A 70 -5.13 11.54 27.31
N ILE A 71 -3.86 11.18 27.55
CA ILE A 71 -3.34 10.99 28.91
C ILE A 71 -3.02 12.30 29.63
N HIS A 72 -2.64 13.35 28.88
CA HIS A 72 -2.16 14.61 29.45
C HIS A 72 -3.27 15.64 29.69
N LYS A 73 -4.30 15.69 28.83
CA LYS A 73 -5.38 16.70 28.91
C LYS A 73 -6.74 16.16 29.32
N THR A 74 -7.02 14.89 29.04
CA THR A 74 -8.37 14.32 29.20
C THR A 74 -8.41 13.28 30.30
N ASP A 75 -9.54 13.12 30.97
CA ASP A 75 -9.78 12.03 31.94
C ASP A 75 -10.43 10.81 31.25
N PHE A 76 -10.04 10.53 30.00
CA PHE A 76 -10.67 9.53 29.15
C PHE A 76 -10.55 8.11 29.72
N PHE A 77 -9.40 7.80 30.34
CA PHE A 77 -9.12 6.50 30.94
C PHE A 77 -9.64 6.46 32.39
N THR A 78 -10.94 6.22 32.54
CA THR A 78 -11.58 6.01 33.85
C THR A 78 -11.36 4.55 34.29
N GLY A 79 -10.85 4.34 35.51
CA GLY A 79 -10.61 2.99 36.07
C GLY A 79 -9.14 2.62 36.35
N VAL A 80 -8.19 3.50 36.01
CA VAL A 80 -6.77 3.40 36.38
C VAL A 80 -6.32 4.67 37.10
N GLU A 81 -5.25 4.58 37.91
CA GLU A 81 -4.70 5.73 38.64
C GLU A 81 -4.40 6.87 37.66
N SER A 82 -4.88 8.10 37.93
CA SER A 82 -4.56 9.22 37.06
C SER A 82 -3.05 9.51 37.09
N ILE A 83 -2.41 9.42 35.93
CA ILE A 83 -0.97 9.73 35.75
C ILE A 83 -0.73 11.19 35.39
N ARG A 84 -1.81 11.98 35.32
CA ARG A 84 -1.78 13.37 34.88
C ARG A 84 -0.85 14.19 35.77
N ASN A 85 -0.07 15.08 35.16
CA ASN A 85 0.92 15.94 35.83
C ASN A 85 2.11 15.17 36.44
N THR A 86 2.24 13.86 36.18
CA THR A 86 3.44 13.10 36.56
C THR A 86 4.24 12.78 35.32
N GLU A 87 5.11 13.71 34.90
CA GLU A 87 5.90 13.59 33.67
C GLU A 87 6.64 12.25 33.57
N PHE A 88 7.15 11.74 34.70
CA PHE A 88 7.88 10.47 34.75
C PHE A 88 7.00 9.25 34.41
N LYS A 89 5.72 9.25 34.84
CA LYS A 89 4.76 8.19 34.50
C LYS A 89 4.23 8.36 33.07
N GLU A 90 3.96 9.60 32.65
CA GLU A 90 3.56 9.92 31.27
C GLU A 90 4.63 9.47 30.27
N MET A 91 5.92 9.61 30.62
CA MET A 91 7.00 9.13 29.77
C MET A 91 7.06 7.60 29.68
N SER A 92 6.83 6.87 30.77
CA SER A 92 6.72 5.41 30.75
C SER A 92 5.58 4.93 29.85
N ALA A 93 4.44 5.64 29.89
CA ALA A 93 3.28 5.36 29.05
C ALA A 93 3.63 5.56 27.57
N LEU A 94 4.21 6.71 27.24
CA LEU A 94 4.63 7.05 25.88
C LEU A 94 5.68 6.08 25.36
N TYR A 95 6.67 5.74 26.17
CA TYR A 95 7.71 4.78 25.84
C TYR A 95 7.09 3.44 25.43
N LEU A 96 6.18 2.90 26.25
CA LEU A 96 5.55 1.62 25.98
C LEU A 96 4.65 1.67 24.72
N GLN A 97 3.88 2.74 24.54
CA GLN A 97 3.02 2.91 23.38
C GLN A 97 3.84 2.96 22.09
N VAL A 98 4.84 3.85 22.03
CA VAL A 98 5.72 4.01 20.85
C VAL A 98 6.45 2.71 20.56
N SER A 99 6.91 2.04 21.60
CA SER A 99 7.58 0.75 21.54
C SER A 99 6.71 -0.34 20.87
N ILE A 100 5.46 -0.51 21.32
CA ILE A 100 4.53 -1.51 20.76
C ILE A 100 4.25 -1.20 19.30
N VAL A 101 3.83 0.02 18.97
CA VAL A 101 3.41 0.35 17.61
C VAL A 101 4.57 0.33 16.61
N SER A 102 5.77 0.75 17.02
CA SER A 102 6.96 0.72 16.15
C SER A 102 7.35 -0.70 15.77
N GLN A 103 7.23 -1.64 16.71
CA GLN A 103 7.59 -3.02 16.43
C GLN A 103 6.46 -3.77 15.72
N ALA A 104 5.20 -3.46 16.05
CA ALA A 104 4.04 -4.03 15.38
C ALA A 104 4.00 -3.65 13.89
N LEU A 105 4.53 -2.46 13.52
CA LEU A 105 4.64 -2.02 12.12
C LEU A 105 5.34 -3.05 11.23
N ILE A 106 6.28 -3.84 11.76
CA ILE A 106 6.98 -4.89 10.99
C ILE A 106 5.98 -5.90 10.42
N PHE A 107 4.92 -6.24 11.14
CA PHE A 107 3.89 -7.18 10.67
C PHE A 107 3.03 -6.60 9.53
N VAL A 108 2.86 -5.28 9.50
CA VAL A 108 2.14 -4.58 8.43
C VAL A 108 3.00 -4.46 7.18
N THR A 109 4.28 -4.12 7.33
CA THR A 109 5.19 -3.88 6.20
C THR A 109 5.62 -5.16 5.52
N ARG A 110 5.77 -6.27 6.26
CA ARG A 110 6.07 -7.59 5.68
C ARG A 110 4.93 -8.16 4.83
N SER A 111 3.69 -7.80 5.12
CA SER A 111 2.52 -8.46 4.56
C SER A 111 2.05 -7.79 3.26
N ARG A 112 1.76 -8.60 2.25
CA ARG A 112 1.18 -8.10 0.98
C ARG A 112 -0.33 -7.90 1.13
N SER A 113 -1.02 -8.84 1.78
CA SER A 113 -2.43 -8.79 2.16
C SER A 113 -2.59 -8.29 3.60
N TRP A 114 -3.68 -8.65 4.28
CA TRP A 114 -3.92 -8.31 5.68
C TRP A 114 -2.85 -8.95 6.56
N SER A 115 -2.32 -8.18 7.51
CA SER A 115 -1.26 -8.62 8.42
C SER A 115 -1.63 -9.87 9.22
N PHE A 116 -2.90 -10.01 9.60
CA PHE A 116 -3.41 -11.16 10.35
C PHE A 116 -3.56 -12.45 9.53
N VAL A 117 -3.71 -12.32 8.21
CA VAL A 117 -3.90 -13.48 7.32
C VAL A 117 -2.57 -14.10 6.94
N GLU A 118 -1.54 -13.28 6.79
CA GLU A 118 -0.19 -13.73 6.46
C GLU A 118 0.58 -14.09 7.73
N ARG A 119 0.62 -15.40 8.03
CA ARG A 119 1.30 -15.92 9.22
C ARG A 119 2.77 -15.49 9.26
N PRO A 120 3.18 -14.76 10.31
CA PRO A 120 4.58 -14.38 10.46
C PRO A 120 5.46 -15.60 10.76
N GLY A 121 6.74 -15.52 10.39
CA GLY A 121 7.72 -16.54 10.74
C GLY A 121 7.86 -16.67 12.26
N PHE A 122 8.01 -17.91 12.75
CA PHE A 122 8.12 -18.19 14.19
C PHE A 122 9.22 -17.37 14.88
N LEU A 123 10.37 -17.21 14.21
CA LEU A 123 11.48 -16.39 14.74
C LEU A 123 11.10 -14.92 14.94
N LEU A 124 10.33 -14.32 14.02
CA LEU A 124 9.91 -12.94 14.15
C LEU A 124 8.93 -12.77 15.32
N VAL A 125 7.97 -13.69 15.46
CA VAL A 125 7.00 -13.65 16.56
C VAL A 125 7.71 -13.81 17.91
N THR A 126 8.60 -14.79 18.02
CA THR A 126 9.37 -15.00 19.26
C THR A 126 10.24 -13.79 19.59
N ALA A 127 10.91 -13.18 18.61
CA ALA A 127 11.70 -11.98 18.81
C ALA A 127 10.84 -10.78 19.22
N PHE A 128 9.67 -10.60 18.59
CA PHE A 128 8.69 -9.59 18.98
C PHE A 128 8.23 -9.78 20.42
N LEU A 129 7.82 -10.99 20.80
CA LEU A 129 7.36 -11.27 22.17
C LEU A 129 8.46 -11.04 23.20
N LEU A 130 9.68 -11.52 22.96
CA LEU A 130 10.80 -11.31 23.88
C LEU A 130 11.15 -9.82 24.03
N ALA A 131 11.27 -9.09 22.92
CA ALA A 131 11.54 -7.66 22.96
C ALA A 131 10.40 -6.88 23.63
N GLN A 132 9.14 -7.26 23.38
CA GLN A 132 7.99 -6.60 23.98
C GLN A 132 7.90 -6.86 25.48
N LEU A 133 8.19 -8.08 25.95
CA LEU A 133 8.22 -8.42 27.37
C LEU A 133 9.27 -7.59 28.12
N VAL A 134 10.46 -7.40 27.53
CA VAL A 134 11.51 -6.56 28.13
C VAL A 134 11.04 -5.10 28.26
N ARG A 135 10.40 -4.55 27.21
CA ARG A 135 9.93 -3.16 27.18
C ARG A 135 8.76 -2.93 28.14
N GLU A 136 7.87 -3.91 28.25
CA GLU A 136 6.77 -3.89 29.20
C GLU A 136 7.27 -3.95 30.65
N GLN A 137 8.16 -4.89 30.97
CA GLN A 137 8.78 -4.99 32.29
C GLN A 137 9.47 -3.67 32.68
N GLN A 138 10.17 -3.06 31.73
CA GLN A 138 10.83 -1.78 31.91
C GLN A 138 9.81 -0.66 32.20
N SER A 139 8.75 -0.55 31.40
CA SER A 139 7.72 0.49 31.60
C SER A 139 6.96 0.34 32.93
N VAL A 140 6.71 -0.91 33.34
CA VAL A 140 5.92 -1.21 34.54
C VAL A 140 6.71 -0.99 35.82
N TYR A 141 7.99 -1.39 35.87
CA TYR A 141 8.74 -1.45 37.12
C TYR A 141 9.89 -0.46 37.25
N ALA A 142 10.38 0.11 36.15
CA ALA A 142 11.61 0.90 36.23
C ALA A 142 11.41 2.25 36.90
N ASN A 143 12.29 2.53 37.86
CA ASN A 143 12.40 3.82 38.52
C ASN A 143 13.83 4.30 38.34
N TRP A 144 14.08 5.06 37.27
CA TRP A 144 15.39 5.63 36.99
C TRP A 144 15.29 7.13 36.88
N ASP A 145 15.82 7.83 37.88
CA ASP A 145 15.82 9.30 37.92
C ASP A 145 16.64 9.89 36.75
N PHE A 146 17.77 9.27 36.42
CA PHE A 146 18.59 9.63 35.25
C PHE A 146 17.80 9.58 33.94
N ALA A 147 16.98 8.54 33.76
CA ALA A 147 16.23 8.33 32.53
C ALA A 147 14.84 8.95 32.58
N ARG A 148 14.52 9.78 33.59
CA ARG A 148 13.22 10.42 33.86
C ARG A 148 12.01 9.47 33.84
N ILE A 149 12.19 8.19 34.21
CA ILE A 149 11.13 7.17 34.14
C ILE A 149 10.69 6.72 35.53
N LYS A 150 9.38 6.55 35.70
CA LYS A 150 8.78 5.93 36.88
C LYS A 150 7.78 4.84 36.48
N GLY A 151 7.83 3.70 37.16
CA GLY A 151 6.98 2.56 36.87
C GLY A 151 5.50 2.94 36.90
N ILE A 152 4.78 2.59 35.83
CA ILE A 152 3.37 2.98 35.64
C ILE A 152 2.37 1.92 36.13
N GLY A 153 2.85 0.69 36.39
CA GLY A 153 2.02 -0.44 36.81
C GLY A 153 1.30 -1.15 35.67
N TRP A 154 0.79 -2.36 35.97
CA TRP A 154 0.15 -3.25 34.98
C TRP A 154 -1.19 -2.74 34.46
N GLY A 155 -1.95 -2.00 35.28
CA GLY A 155 -3.24 -1.43 34.85
C GLY A 155 -3.08 -0.54 33.63
N TRP A 156 -2.10 0.36 33.66
CA TRP A 156 -1.77 1.22 32.52
C TRP A 156 -1.13 0.46 31.37
N ALA A 157 -0.28 -0.53 31.62
CA ALA A 157 0.29 -1.37 30.57
C ALA A 157 -0.82 -2.04 29.73
N GLY A 158 -1.86 -2.56 30.38
CA GLY A 158 -3.03 -3.15 29.70
C GLY A 158 -3.82 -2.14 28.86
N VAL A 159 -4.05 -0.92 29.38
CA VAL A 159 -4.72 0.16 28.63
C VAL A 159 -3.92 0.56 27.40
N ILE A 160 -2.59 0.67 27.53
CA ILE A 160 -1.69 1.00 26.43
C ILE A 160 -1.69 -0.09 25.37
N TRP A 161 -1.70 -1.35 25.78
CA TRP A 161 -1.84 -2.50 24.89
C TRP A 161 -3.16 -2.45 24.12
N LEU A 162 -4.28 -2.24 24.80
CA LEU A 162 -5.60 -2.12 24.19
C LEU A 162 -5.62 -1.00 23.15
N PHE A 163 -5.14 0.19 23.53
CA PHE A 163 -5.03 1.33 22.63
C PHE A 163 -4.18 1.00 21.40
N SER A 164 -3.02 0.36 21.61
CA SER A 164 -2.11 -0.01 20.53
C SER A 164 -2.73 -1.02 19.57
N ILE A 165 -3.50 -2.00 20.08
CA ILE A 165 -4.21 -2.98 19.25
C ILE A 165 -5.30 -2.30 18.42
N VAL A 166 -6.09 -1.40 19.02
CA VAL A 166 -7.16 -0.69 18.30
C VAL A 166 -6.59 0.13 17.14
N PHE A 167 -5.52 0.89 17.38
CA PHE A 167 -4.88 1.72 16.36
C PHE A 167 -3.95 0.95 15.41
N TYR A 168 -3.75 -0.34 15.64
CA TYR A 168 -3.02 -1.22 14.72
C TYR A 168 -3.86 -1.59 13.50
N PHE A 169 -5.16 -1.89 13.65
CA PHE A 169 -6.01 -2.32 12.53
C PHE A 169 -6.06 -1.32 11.35
N PRO A 170 -6.17 0.00 11.57
CA PRO A 170 -6.19 0.96 10.47
C PRO A 170 -4.89 1.00 9.66
N LEU A 171 -3.75 0.53 10.18
CA LEU A 171 -2.48 0.51 9.43
C LEU A 171 -2.59 -0.32 8.15
N ASP A 172 -3.31 -1.45 8.18
CA ASP A 172 -3.54 -2.27 6.99
C ASP A 172 -4.42 -1.54 5.96
N ILE A 173 -5.40 -0.75 6.42
CA ILE A 173 -6.25 0.08 5.57
C ILE A 173 -5.39 1.14 4.87
N PHE A 174 -4.55 1.86 5.61
CA PHE A 174 -3.62 2.85 5.04
C PHE A 174 -2.65 2.20 4.05
N LYS A 175 -2.11 1.02 4.37
CA LYS A 175 -1.25 0.26 3.45
C LYS A 175 -1.93 -0.02 2.11
N PHE A 176 -3.17 -0.49 2.12
CA PHE A 176 -3.90 -0.76 0.88
C PHE A 176 -4.25 0.50 0.12
N PHE A 177 -4.65 1.55 0.83
CA PHE A 177 -4.94 2.85 0.24
C PHE A 177 -3.73 3.42 -0.52
N ILE A 178 -2.55 3.41 0.11
CA ILE A 178 -1.33 3.93 -0.51
C ILE A 178 -0.96 3.12 -1.75
N ARG A 179 -1.00 1.77 -1.67
CA ARG A 179 -0.72 0.92 -2.84
C ARG A 179 -1.72 1.16 -3.97
N PHE A 180 -2.99 1.36 -3.66
CA PHE A 180 -4.01 1.68 -4.65
C PHE A 180 -3.75 3.02 -5.35
N VAL A 181 -3.37 4.05 -4.60
CA VAL A 181 -3.00 5.37 -5.15
C VAL A 181 -1.74 5.27 -6.01
N LEU A 182 -0.72 4.53 -5.56
CA LEU A 182 0.55 4.38 -6.26
C LEU A 182 0.48 3.44 -7.48
N SER A 183 -0.49 2.52 -7.55
CA SER A 183 -0.65 1.63 -8.70
C SER A 183 -1.14 2.33 -9.96
N GLY A 184 -1.43 3.64 -9.93
CA GLY A 184 -1.96 4.41 -11.06
C GLY A 184 -3.45 4.14 -11.36
N ARG A 185 -4.02 3.06 -10.81
CA ARG A 185 -5.42 2.66 -11.02
C ARG A 185 -6.41 3.71 -10.50
N ALA A 186 -6.04 4.47 -9.47
CA ALA A 186 -6.80 5.63 -9.01
C ALA A 186 -6.89 6.73 -10.08
N TRP A 187 -5.78 7.02 -10.77
CA TRP A 187 -5.72 7.99 -11.85
C TRP A 187 -6.42 7.48 -13.11
N ASP A 188 -6.27 6.20 -13.45
CA ASP A 188 -6.93 5.59 -14.60
C ASP A 188 -8.44 5.59 -14.44
N ASN A 189 -8.97 5.27 -13.25
CA ASN A 189 -10.41 5.31 -12.98
C ASN A 189 -10.97 6.74 -13.04
N LEU A 190 -10.21 7.74 -12.57
CA LEU A 190 -10.62 9.15 -12.64
C LEU A 190 -10.56 9.68 -14.07
N LEU A 191 -9.53 9.32 -14.85
CA LEU A 191 -9.40 9.66 -16.26
C LEU A 191 -10.46 8.95 -17.10
N GLN A 192 -10.76 7.67 -16.83
CA GLN A 192 -11.83 6.92 -17.48
C GLN A 192 -13.22 7.49 -17.17
N ASN A 193 -13.49 7.90 -15.93
CA ASN A 193 -14.74 8.61 -15.62
C ASN A 193 -14.82 9.94 -16.38
N LYS A 194 -13.73 10.70 -16.46
CA LYS A 194 -13.72 11.94 -17.26
C LYS A 194 -13.84 11.68 -18.76
N THR A 195 -13.28 10.59 -19.28
CA THR A 195 -13.45 10.20 -20.69
C THR A 195 -14.83 9.59 -20.98
N ALA A 196 -15.52 9.02 -19.99
CA ALA A 196 -16.89 8.54 -20.12
C ALA A 196 -17.92 9.69 -20.17
N PHE A 197 -17.59 10.86 -19.62
CA PHE A 197 -18.42 12.07 -19.70
C PHE A 197 -18.11 12.98 -20.90
N THR A 198 -17.06 12.69 -21.69
CA THR A 198 -16.97 13.26 -23.03
C THR A 198 -17.79 12.40 -23.97
N THR A 199 -18.84 13.00 -24.52
CA THR A 199 -19.68 12.47 -25.59
C THR A 199 -18.87 12.34 -26.88
N LYS A 200 -17.78 11.56 -26.89
CA LYS A 200 -17.16 11.12 -28.14
C LYS A 200 -18.04 10.01 -28.70
N GLU A 201 -19.00 10.42 -29.51
CA GLU A 201 -19.80 9.52 -30.34
C GLU A 201 -18.85 8.53 -31.03
N ASN A 202 -19.06 7.23 -30.79
CA ASN A 202 -18.34 6.13 -31.44
C ASN A 202 -16.83 5.99 -31.15
N TYR A 203 -16.32 6.32 -29.96
CA TYR A 203 -14.95 5.93 -29.52
C TYR A 203 -13.83 6.24 -30.55
N GLY A 204 -13.91 7.37 -31.24
CA GLY A 204 -12.90 7.76 -32.23
C GLY A 204 -12.92 6.91 -33.51
N LYS A 205 -14.04 6.26 -33.85
CA LYS A 205 -14.21 5.55 -35.13
C LYS A 205 -13.92 6.45 -36.32
N GLY A 206 -14.38 7.70 -36.30
CA GLY A 206 -14.07 8.70 -37.34
C GLY A 206 -12.58 9.09 -37.39
N GLU A 207 -11.90 9.16 -36.25
CA GLU A 207 -10.45 9.43 -36.19
C GLU A 207 -9.65 8.23 -36.75
N ARG A 208 -10.09 7.00 -36.49
CA ARG A 208 -9.47 5.78 -37.06
C ARG A 208 -9.75 5.63 -38.56
N GLU A 209 -10.95 5.97 -39.01
CA GLU A 209 -11.28 6.01 -40.45
C GLU A 209 -10.47 7.09 -41.17
N ALA A 210 -10.28 8.26 -40.55
CA ALA A 210 -9.43 9.32 -41.10
C ALA A 210 -7.94 8.93 -41.13
N GLN A 211 -7.43 8.29 -40.07
CA GLN A 211 -6.07 7.75 -40.04
C GLN A 211 -5.87 6.62 -41.05
N TRP A 212 -6.85 5.72 -41.19
CA TRP A 212 -6.84 4.65 -42.20
C TRP A 212 -6.85 5.25 -43.61
N ALA A 213 -7.72 6.23 -43.90
CA ALA A 213 -7.75 6.92 -45.18
C ALA A 213 -6.45 7.70 -45.47
N THR A 214 -5.81 8.26 -44.45
CA THR A 214 -4.52 8.95 -44.57
C THR A 214 -3.39 7.95 -44.85
N ALA A 215 -3.35 6.84 -44.11
CA ALA A 215 -2.39 5.76 -44.33
C ALA A 215 -2.54 5.12 -45.72
N GLN A 216 -3.77 4.93 -46.18
CA GLN A 216 -4.08 4.43 -47.53
C GLN A 216 -3.60 5.43 -48.60
N ARG A 217 -3.79 6.74 -48.39
CA ARG A 217 -3.28 7.80 -49.29
C ARG A 217 -1.76 7.83 -49.35
N THR A 218 -1.08 7.68 -48.22
CA THR A 218 0.40 7.65 -48.17
C THR A 218 0.97 6.38 -48.83
N LEU A 219 0.25 5.25 -48.75
CA LEU A 219 0.65 4.00 -49.41
C LEU A 219 0.54 4.11 -50.95
N HIS A 220 -0.40 4.92 -51.44
CA HIS A 220 -0.55 5.25 -52.86
C HIS A 220 0.38 6.37 -53.37
N GLY A 221 1.35 6.84 -52.57
CA GLY A 221 2.36 7.81 -52.99
C GLY A 221 1.85 9.25 -53.18
N LEU A 222 0.63 9.55 -52.71
CA LEU A 222 0.08 10.91 -52.71
C LEU A 222 0.44 11.59 -51.38
N GLN A 223 1.38 12.53 -51.43
CA GLN A 223 1.82 13.30 -50.26
C GLN A 223 0.71 14.29 -49.84
N ALA A 224 0.28 14.23 -48.59
CA ALA A 224 -0.58 15.27 -48.01
C ALA A 224 0.26 16.54 -47.72
N PRO A 225 -0.33 17.75 -47.74
CA PRO A 225 0.39 18.97 -47.44
C PRO A 225 0.88 18.92 -45.99
N GLU A 226 2.19 19.06 -45.77
CA GLU A 226 2.76 19.15 -44.43
C GLU A 226 2.38 20.51 -43.79
N PRO A 227 1.68 20.55 -42.65
CA PRO A 227 1.75 21.72 -41.78
C PRO A 227 3.11 21.67 -41.07
N ALA A 228 4.03 22.48 -41.57
CA ALA A 228 5.35 22.68 -40.99
C ALA A 228 5.28 23.31 -39.60
N SER A 229 5.04 22.51 -38.54
CA SER A 229 5.42 22.83 -37.14
C SER A 229 4.95 21.78 -36.11
N HIS A 230 5.37 20.50 -36.14
CA HIS A 230 5.06 19.61 -34.99
C HIS A 230 5.98 18.40 -34.76
N THR A 231 7.17 18.34 -35.36
CA THR A 231 8.01 17.12 -35.36
C THR A 231 8.94 16.92 -34.15
N LEU A 232 8.94 17.80 -33.13
CA LEU A 232 9.90 17.69 -32.01
C LEU A 232 9.32 17.27 -30.65
N PHE A 233 8.00 17.12 -30.51
CA PHE A 233 7.36 16.80 -29.22
C PHE A 233 6.59 15.46 -29.16
N ASN A 234 6.54 14.68 -30.24
CA ASN A 234 5.66 13.50 -30.34
C ASN A 234 6.30 12.15 -29.95
N ASP A 235 7.62 12.07 -29.77
CA ASP A 235 8.29 10.79 -29.48
C ASP A 235 7.95 10.23 -28.09
N LYS A 236 7.65 11.08 -27.11
CA LYS A 236 7.28 10.61 -25.75
C LYS A 236 5.83 10.13 -25.64
N SER A 237 4.91 10.59 -26.48
CA SER A 237 3.53 10.08 -26.48
C SER A 237 3.46 8.71 -27.16
N SER A 238 4.24 8.50 -28.22
CA SER A 238 4.29 7.24 -28.99
C SER A 238 4.62 6.03 -28.12
N TYR A 239 5.61 6.12 -27.21
CA TYR A 239 5.92 5.01 -26.28
C TYR A 239 4.80 4.70 -25.29
N ARG A 240 4.08 5.74 -24.84
CA ARG A 240 2.97 5.57 -23.91
C ARG A 240 1.75 4.97 -24.61
N GLU A 241 1.46 5.41 -25.82
CA GLU A 241 0.43 4.84 -26.70
C GLU A 241 0.75 3.39 -27.08
N LEU A 242 1.99 3.07 -27.41
CA LEU A 242 2.44 1.69 -27.69
C LEU A 242 2.29 0.79 -26.46
N SER A 243 2.61 1.29 -25.26
CA SER A 243 2.43 0.56 -24.01
C SER A 243 0.95 0.31 -23.71
N GLU A 244 0.08 1.31 -23.95
CA GLU A 244 -1.37 1.17 -23.79
C GLU A 244 -1.96 0.20 -24.82
N ILE A 245 -1.52 0.25 -26.07
CA ILE A 245 -1.93 -0.69 -27.14
C ILE A 245 -1.49 -2.12 -26.78
N ALA A 246 -0.28 -2.31 -26.28
CA ALA A 246 0.21 -3.62 -25.84
C ALA A 246 -0.60 -4.16 -24.66
N GLU A 247 -0.94 -3.32 -23.68
CA GLU A 247 -1.74 -3.72 -22.53
C GLU A 247 -3.19 -4.04 -22.92
N GLN A 248 -3.78 -3.25 -23.83
CA GLN A 248 -5.09 -3.53 -24.41
C GLN A 248 -5.10 -4.83 -25.24
N ALA A 249 -4.04 -5.09 -26.02
CA ALA A 249 -3.88 -6.33 -26.78
C ALA A 249 -3.77 -7.54 -25.84
N LYS A 250 -3.02 -7.42 -24.74
CA LYS A 250 -2.90 -8.47 -23.72
C LYS A 250 -4.25 -8.77 -23.05
N ARG A 251 -5.01 -7.74 -22.64
CA ARG A 251 -6.36 -7.94 -22.07
C ARG A 251 -7.32 -8.59 -23.06
N ARG A 252 -7.27 -8.21 -24.35
CA ARG A 252 -8.08 -8.84 -25.40
C ARG A 252 -7.73 -10.31 -25.60
N ALA A 253 -6.43 -10.64 -25.60
CA ALA A 253 -5.97 -12.02 -25.69
C ALA A 253 -6.40 -12.85 -24.47
N GLU A 254 -6.36 -12.27 -23.27
CA GLU A 254 -6.75 -12.94 -22.04
C GLU A 254 -8.28 -13.16 -21.97
N ILE A 255 -9.08 -12.18 -22.41
CA ILE A 255 -10.54 -12.33 -22.54
C ILE A 255 -10.88 -13.39 -23.60
N ALA A 256 -10.19 -13.40 -24.75
CA ALA A 256 -10.39 -14.42 -25.78
C ALA A 256 -10.04 -15.81 -25.24
N ARG A 257 -8.92 -15.96 -24.54
CA ARG A 257 -8.52 -17.22 -23.89
C ARG A 257 -9.53 -17.69 -22.85
N LEU A 258 -10.05 -16.79 -22.01
CA LEU A 258 -11.08 -17.12 -21.02
C LEU A 258 -12.41 -17.50 -21.68
N ARG A 259 -12.75 -16.90 -22.82
CA ARG A 259 -13.92 -17.27 -23.62
C ARG A 259 -13.75 -18.65 -24.25
N GLU A 260 -12.57 -18.98 -24.76
CA GLU A 260 -12.24 -20.32 -25.28
C GLU A 260 -12.31 -21.41 -24.19
N LEU A 261 -11.90 -21.10 -22.96
CA LEU A 261 -11.91 -22.06 -21.85
C LEU A 261 -13.30 -22.25 -21.21
N ASN A 262 -14.08 -21.18 -21.08
CA ASN A 262 -15.33 -21.20 -20.31
C ASN A 262 -16.60 -21.33 -21.15
N THR A 263 -16.53 -21.26 -22.49
CA THR A 263 -17.70 -21.40 -23.36
C THR A 263 -17.52 -22.54 -24.36
N LEU A 264 -18.52 -23.43 -24.44
CA LEU A 264 -18.54 -24.51 -25.44
C LEU A 264 -18.39 -23.98 -26.87
N LYS A 265 -18.99 -22.82 -27.16
CA LYS A 265 -18.85 -22.13 -28.45
C LYS A 265 -17.39 -21.73 -28.73
N GLY A 266 -16.71 -21.10 -27.78
CA GLY A 266 -15.31 -20.72 -27.94
C GLY A 266 -14.36 -21.91 -28.07
N HIS A 267 -14.66 -23.02 -27.40
CA HIS A 267 -13.90 -24.27 -27.52
C HIS A 267 -14.08 -24.92 -28.91
N VAL A 268 -15.31 -24.94 -29.45
CA VAL A 268 -15.57 -25.47 -30.79
C VAL A 268 -14.91 -24.60 -31.86
N GLU A 269 -15.03 -23.27 -31.76
CA GLU A 269 -14.42 -22.34 -32.70
C GLU A 269 -12.88 -22.45 -32.71
N SER A 270 -12.23 -22.65 -31.55
CA SER A 270 -10.76 -22.79 -31.47
C SER A 270 -10.26 -24.13 -32.05
N VAL A 271 -10.99 -25.23 -31.82
CA VAL A 271 -10.67 -26.54 -32.39
C VAL A 271 -10.86 -26.57 -33.90
N VAL A 272 -11.92 -25.94 -34.42
CA VAL A 272 -12.18 -25.81 -35.87
C VAL A 272 -11.07 -25.00 -36.54
N LYS A 273 -10.65 -23.90 -35.90
CA LYS A 273 -9.54 -23.05 -36.40
C LYS A 273 -8.18 -23.77 -36.36
N LEU A 274 -7.90 -24.57 -35.33
CA LEU A 274 -6.69 -25.42 -35.25
C LEU A 274 -6.65 -26.51 -36.33
N LYS A 275 -7.81 -26.97 -36.80
CA LYS A 275 -7.92 -27.95 -37.89
C LYS A 275 -7.92 -27.33 -39.28
N GLY A 276 -7.81 -26.01 -39.41
CA GLY A 276 -7.73 -25.31 -40.70
C GLY A 276 -9.03 -25.38 -41.51
N LEU A 277 -10.18 -25.56 -40.85
CA LEU A 277 -11.49 -25.60 -41.49
C LEU A 277 -12.07 -24.18 -41.58
N ASP A 278 -12.61 -23.83 -42.74
CA ASP A 278 -13.11 -22.49 -43.03
C ASP A 278 -14.48 -22.26 -42.36
N ILE A 279 -14.54 -21.27 -41.47
CA ILE A 279 -15.69 -20.99 -40.59
C ILE A 279 -16.88 -20.36 -41.34
N ASP A 280 -16.63 -19.81 -42.53
CA ASP A 280 -17.63 -19.06 -43.30
C ASP A 280 -18.75 -19.93 -43.91
N THR A 281 -18.64 -21.26 -43.81
CA THR A 281 -19.65 -22.19 -44.33
C THR A 281 -20.67 -22.64 -43.27
N ILE A 282 -20.46 -22.32 -41.99
CA ILE A 282 -21.35 -22.78 -40.91
C ILE A 282 -22.40 -21.69 -40.64
N ASN A 283 -23.47 -21.74 -41.42
CA ASN A 283 -24.67 -20.93 -41.22
C ASN A 283 -25.40 -21.43 -39.95
N GLN A 284 -25.11 -20.85 -38.79
CA GLN A 284 -25.75 -21.20 -37.52
C GLN A 284 -26.63 -20.06 -37.01
N ASN A 285 -27.80 -19.94 -37.63
CA ASN A 285 -28.98 -19.35 -37.02
C ASN A 285 -29.44 -20.24 -35.87
N TYR A 286 -29.04 -19.99 -34.63
CA TYR A 286 -29.86 -20.34 -33.46
C TYR A 286 -29.62 -19.33 -32.34
N THR A 287 -30.65 -18.54 -32.06
CA THR A 287 -30.88 -17.83 -30.80
C THR A 287 -31.28 -18.84 -29.72
N VAL A 288 -30.54 -18.87 -28.60
CA VAL A 288 -31.03 -18.71 -27.20
C VAL A 288 -29.85 -18.20 -26.38
#